data_AF-A0A068YUH8-F1
#
_entry.id   AF-A0A068YUH8-F1
#
_cell.length_a   1.000
_cell.length_b   1.000
_cell.length_c   1.000
_cell.angle_alpha   90.00
_cell.angle_beta   90.00
_cell.angle_gamma   90.00
#
_symmetry.space_group_name_H-M   'P 1'
#
loop_
_entity.id
_entity.type
_entity.pdbx_description
1 polymer ?
#
loop_
_entity_poly.entity_id
_entity_poly.type
_entity_poly.pdbx_seq_one_letter_code
_entity_poly.pdbx_strand_id
1 'polypeptide(L)'
;MHISDQDYFRSCIARERHLAQLLGHQHIEECYESAGTLWAGNQALPQWTRDWRACGPLMTEHGIGVSYEHGPGPGGLARIGSTTVHLADHPTRDRAVMYGVVKELIFLLEHGKLAKPLLAA
;
A
#
# COMPACT_ATOMS: atom_id res chain seq x y z
N MET A 1 -0.20 -6.56 -20.32
CA MET A 1 -1.65 -6.27 -20.34
C MET A 1 -1.80 -4.97 -19.55
N HIS A 2 -2.10 -3.86 -20.22
CA HIS A 2 -2.22 -2.56 -19.54
C HIS A 2 -3.49 -2.59 -18.70
N ILE A 3 -3.36 -2.54 -17.38
CA ILE A 3 -4.52 -2.38 -16.49
C ILE A 3 -5.16 -1.02 -16.78
N SER A 4 -6.49 -0.93 -16.77
CA SER A 4 -7.15 0.37 -16.90
C SER A 4 -6.90 1.21 -15.63
N ASP A 5 -6.91 2.54 -15.74
CA ASP A 5 -6.76 3.42 -14.57
C ASP A 5 -7.83 3.16 -13.50
N GLN A 6 -9.03 2.75 -13.94
CA GLN A 6 -10.13 2.39 -13.04
C GLN A 6 -9.84 1.09 -12.27
N ASP A 7 -9.33 0.06 -12.94
CA ASP A 7 -8.99 -1.21 -12.30
C ASP A 7 -7.77 -1.04 -11.38
N TYR A 8 -6.82 -0.20 -11.78
CA TYR A 8 -5.69 0.20 -10.94
C TYR A 8 -6.18 0.86 -9.65
N PHE A 9 -7.07 1.84 -9.77
CA PHE A 9 -7.65 2.54 -8.63
C PHE A 9 -8.41 1.57 -7.71
N ARG A 10 -9.24 0.68 -8.26
CA ARG A 10 -9.95 -0.35 -7.47
C ARG A 10 -8.99 -1.28 -6.73
N SER A 11 -7.87 -1.66 -7.37
CA SER A 11 -6.82 -2.47 -6.73
C SER A 11 -6.18 -1.74 -5.55
N CYS A 12 -5.93 -0.43 -5.70
CA CYS A 12 -5.43 0.43 -4.63
C CYS A 12 -6.39 0.44 -3.43
N ILE A 13 -7.69 0.70 -3.65
CA ILE A 13 -8.69 0.74 -2.57
C ILE A 13 -8.82 -0.62 -1.88
N ALA A 14 -8.83 -1.71 -2.65
CA ALA A 14 -8.90 -3.06 -2.09
C ALA A 14 -7.70 -3.37 -1.17
N ARG A 15 -6.49 -2.97 -1.57
CA ARG A 15 -5.28 -3.14 -0.74
C ARG A 15 -5.29 -2.25 0.49
N GLU A 16 -5.72 -0.99 0.38
CA GLU A 16 -5.86 -0.08 1.53
C GLU A 16 -6.88 -0.61 2.54
N ARG A 17 -8.02 -1.14 2.08
CA ARG A 17 -9.03 -1.77 2.94
C ARG A 17 -8.47 -2.98 3.67
N HIS A 18 -7.75 -3.84 2.95
CA HIS A 18 -7.12 -5.02 3.54
C HIS A 18 -6.07 -4.65 4.58
N LEU A 19 -5.22 -3.68 4.28
CA LEU A 19 -4.26 -3.16 5.25
C LEU A 19 -4.95 -2.62 6.50
N ALA A 20 -6.02 -1.83 6.34
CA ALA A 20 -6.77 -1.29 7.47
C ALA A 20 -7.34 -2.39 8.38
N GLN A 21 -7.84 -3.49 7.80
CA GLN A 21 -8.32 -4.65 8.57
C GLN A 21 -7.18 -5.27 9.40
N LEU A 22 -6.00 -5.45 8.80
CA LEU A 22 -4.82 -6.00 9.47
C LEU A 22 -4.29 -5.07 10.58
N LEU A 23 -4.46 -3.75 10.42
CA LEU A 23 -4.14 -2.75 11.45
C LEU A 23 -5.21 -2.66 12.56
N GLY A 24 -6.28 -3.46 12.48
CA GLY A 24 -7.30 -3.56 13.53
C GLY A 24 -8.49 -2.60 13.36
N HIS A 25 -8.59 -1.87 12.24
CA HIS A 25 -9.78 -1.09 11.94
C HIS A 25 -10.97 -2.02 11.64
N GLN A 26 -12.10 -1.74 12.26
CA GLN A 26 -13.36 -2.47 12.07
C GLN A 26 -14.37 -1.59 11.33
N HIS A 27 -15.40 -2.23 10.73
CA HIS A 27 -16.48 -1.56 10.00
C HIS A 27 -15.97 -0.56 8.95
N ILE A 28 -15.13 -1.07 8.04
CA ILE A 28 -14.52 -0.25 7.00
C ILE A 28 -15.47 -0.12 5.82
N GLU A 29 -15.91 1.10 5.55
CA GLU A 29 -16.81 1.44 4.46
C GLU A 29 -16.12 2.36 3.45
N GLU A 30 -16.50 2.26 2.17
CA GLU A 30 -16.06 3.19 1.14
C GLU A 30 -17.14 4.26 0.96
N CYS A 31 -16.77 5.52 1.18
CA CYS A 31 -17.69 6.62 0.97
C CYS A 31 -17.83 6.89 -0.54
N TYR A 32 -18.99 6.59 -1.11
CA TYR A 32 -19.24 6.80 -2.55
C TYR A 32 -19.12 8.27 -2.99
N GLU A 33 -19.32 9.21 -2.06
CA GLU A 33 -19.25 10.66 -2.30
C GLU A 33 -17.82 11.21 -2.23
N SER A 34 -16.87 10.46 -1.67
CA SER A 34 -15.45 10.81 -1.58
C SER A 34 -14.63 9.73 -2.28
N ALA A 35 -14.26 9.97 -3.53
CA ALA A 35 -13.68 8.98 -4.44
C ALA A 35 -12.64 8.05 -3.78
N GLY A 36 -13.07 6.82 -3.46
CA GLY A 36 -12.25 5.77 -2.87
C GLY A 36 -11.71 6.07 -1.47
N THR A 37 -12.27 7.01 -0.72
CA THR A 37 -11.89 7.21 0.68
C THR A 37 -12.56 6.15 1.55
N LEU A 38 -11.74 5.42 2.30
CA LEU A 38 -12.21 4.45 3.28
C LEU A 38 -12.47 5.13 4.62
N TRP A 39 -13.47 4.66 5.34
CA TRP A 39 -13.87 5.18 6.65
C TRP A 39 -13.97 4.02 7.63
N ALA A 40 -13.47 4.19 8.84
CA ALA A 40 -13.71 3.29 9.96
C ALA A 40 -14.57 4.03 11.00
N GLY A 41 -15.88 3.74 11.01
CA GLY A 41 -16.84 4.55 11.76
C GLY A 41 -16.90 5.99 11.25
N ASN A 42 -16.61 6.96 12.11
CA ASN A 42 -16.62 8.40 11.76
C ASN A 42 -15.25 8.96 11.36
N GLN A 43 -14.24 8.11 11.18
CA GLN A 43 -12.88 8.52 10.88
C GLN A 43 -12.48 8.11 9.46
N ALA A 44 -12.08 9.09 8.64
CA ALA A 44 -11.48 8.83 7.35
C ALA A 44 -10.11 8.16 7.53
N LEU A 45 -9.90 7.06 6.82
CA LEU A 45 -8.65 6.32 6.82
C LEU A 45 -7.65 6.94 5.84
N PRO A 46 -6.33 6.83 6.13
CA PRO A 46 -5.30 7.31 5.23
C PRO A 46 -5.31 6.58 3.88
N GLN A 47 -4.97 7.29 2.81
CA GLN A 47 -4.87 6.73 1.46
C GLN A 47 -3.44 6.22 1.19
N TRP A 48 -3.05 5.11 1.84
CA TRP A 48 -1.65 4.66 1.87
C TRP A 48 -1.00 4.34 0.51
N THR A 49 -1.77 4.03 -0.52
CA THR A 49 -1.23 3.78 -1.89
C THR A 49 -1.20 5.05 -2.74
N ARG A 50 -1.60 6.19 -2.16
CA ARG A 50 -1.96 7.40 -2.90
C ARG A 50 -1.45 8.70 -2.30
N ASP A 51 -1.17 8.72 -1.01
CA ASP A 51 -0.61 9.85 -0.27
C ASP A 51 0.68 9.43 0.44
N TRP A 52 1.79 10.07 0.07
CA TRP A 52 3.09 9.85 0.71
C TRP A 52 3.11 10.19 2.19
N ARG A 53 2.32 11.17 2.64
CA ARG A 53 2.22 11.52 4.07
C ARG A 53 1.64 10.38 4.89
N ALA A 54 0.78 9.57 4.29
CA ALA A 54 0.25 8.35 4.87
C ALA A 54 1.20 7.16 4.72
N CYS A 55 1.81 7.00 3.53
CA CYS A 55 2.65 5.85 3.21
C CYS A 55 4.01 5.87 3.91
N GLY A 56 4.68 7.03 3.95
CA GLY A 56 6.04 7.17 4.49
C GLY A 56 6.20 6.66 5.92
N PRO A 57 5.30 6.99 6.87
CA PRO A 57 5.34 6.45 8.22
C PRO A 57 5.36 4.92 8.28
N LEU A 58 4.59 4.22 7.43
CA LEU A 58 4.57 2.75 7.37
C LEU A 58 5.95 2.18 7.05
N MET A 59 6.70 2.82 6.15
CA MET A 59 8.02 2.36 5.77
C MET A 59 8.98 2.41 6.97
N THR A 60 8.96 3.53 7.68
CA THR A 60 9.85 3.75 8.83
C THR A 60 9.48 2.89 10.03
N GLU A 61 8.19 2.74 10.33
CA GLU A 61 7.70 1.97 11.46
C GLU A 61 7.98 0.46 11.32
N HIS A 62 7.89 -0.06 10.09
CA HIS A 62 8.04 -1.49 9.81
C HIS A 62 9.39 -1.85 9.16
N GLY A 63 10.33 -0.90 9.06
CA GLY A 63 11.66 -1.15 8.51
C GLY A 63 11.65 -1.59 7.04
N ILE A 64 10.71 -1.10 6.23
CA ILE A 64 10.54 -1.50 4.84
C ILE A 64 11.53 -0.72 3.96
N GLY A 65 12.58 -1.41 3.51
CA GLY A 65 13.55 -0.87 2.56
C GLY A 65 13.03 -0.86 1.12
N VAL A 66 13.41 0.17 0.35
CA VAL A 66 13.13 0.29 -1.08
C VAL A 66 14.45 0.36 -1.86
N SER A 67 14.58 -0.47 -2.88
CA SER A 67 15.71 -0.46 -3.82
C SER A 67 15.19 -0.50 -5.25
N TYR A 68 15.93 0.13 -6.17
CA TYR A 68 15.56 0.20 -7.58
C TYR A 68 16.53 -0.63 -8.40
N GLU A 69 15.98 -1.50 -9.24
CA GLU A 69 16.73 -2.41 -10.08
C GLU A 69 16.46 -2.13 -11.56
N HIS A 70 17.51 -2.23 -12.37
CA HIS A 70 17.35 -2.27 -13.82
C HIS A 70 16.93 -3.71 -14.20
N GLY A 71 15.62 -3.94 -14.25
CA GLY A 71 15.07 -5.21 -14.73
C GLY A 71 15.08 -5.31 -16.26
N PRO A 72 14.96 -6.53 -16.82
CA PRO A 72 14.78 -6.72 -18.25
C PRO A 72 13.39 -6.22 -18.66
N GLY A 73 13.32 -5.04 -19.27
CA GLY A 73 12.10 -4.44 -19.81
C GLY A 73 12.05 -2.91 -19.69
N PRO A 74 11.17 -2.23 -20.46
CA PRO A 74 10.99 -0.79 -20.34
C PRO A 74 10.40 -0.44 -18.97
N GLY A 75 11.04 0.46 -18.22
CA GLY A 75 10.50 1.07 -17.00
C GLY A 75 11.16 0.66 -15.68
N GLY A 76 11.88 -0.46 -15.62
CA GLY A 76 12.60 -0.92 -14.42
C GLY A 76 11.71 -1.54 -13.33
N LEU A 77 12.35 -1.97 -12.24
CA LEU A 77 11.71 -2.63 -11.10
C LEU A 77 12.01 -1.87 -9.81
N ALA A 78 11.09 -1.94 -8.86
CA ALA A 78 11.35 -1.62 -7.46
C ALA A 78 11.22 -2.88 -6.61
N ARG A 79 12.16 -3.06 -5.69
CA ARG A 79 12.11 -4.08 -4.65
C ARG A 79 11.86 -3.42 -3.31
N ILE A 80 10.74 -3.78 -2.69
CA ILE A 80 10.19 -3.22 -1.47
C ILE A 80 10.16 -4.35 -0.43
N GLY A 81 11.19 -4.43 0.41
CA GLY A 81 11.43 -5.61 1.25
C GLY A 81 11.54 -6.88 0.41
N SER A 82 10.61 -7.82 0.62
CA SER A 82 10.51 -9.07 -0.14
C SER A 82 9.65 -8.94 -1.40
N THR A 83 8.91 -7.84 -1.56
CA THR A 83 7.98 -7.62 -2.68
C THR A 83 8.67 -6.95 -3.86
N THR A 84 8.51 -7.52 -5.06
CA THR A 84 8.92 -6.91 -6.32
C THR A 84 7.72 -6.28 -7.03
N VAL A 85 7.89 -5.06 -7.54
CA VAL A 85 6.89 -4.33 -8.32
C VAL A 85 7.51 -3.87 -9.65
N HIS A 86 6.79 -4.11 -10.74
CA HIS A 86 7.14 -3.59 -12.06
C HIS A 86 6.66 -2.15 -12.17
N LEU A 87 7.57 -1.20 -12.41
CA LEU A 87 7.20 0.22 -12.41
C LEU A 87 6.27 0.59 -13.58
N ALA A 88 6.30 -0.18 -14.66
CA ALA A 88 5.46 0.00 -15.84
C ALA A 88 3.98 -0.39 -15.63
N ASP A 89 3.65 -1.14 -14.57
CA ASP A 89 2.28 -1.56 -14.26
C ASP A 89 1.49 -0.46 -13.51
N HIS A 90 2.11 0.69 -13.26
CA HIS A 90 1.56 1.77 -12.45
C HIS A 90 1.57 3.10 -13.21
N PRO A 91 0.62 4.03 -12.90
CA PRO A 91 0.57 5.34 -13.55
C PRO A 91 1.84 6.18 -13.34
N THR A 92 2.49 6.04 -12.18
CA THR A 92 3.76 6.71 -11.88
C THR A 92 4.65 5.82 -11.02
N ARG A 93 5.95 6.14 -10.98
CA ARG A 93 6.93 5.46 -10.11
C ARG A 93 6.53 5.57 -8.63
N ASP A 94 6.08 6.74 -8.19
CA ASP A 94 5.61 6.96 -6.82
C ASP A 94 4.43 6.05 -6.46
N ARG A 95 3.48 5.90 -7.40
CA ARG A 95 2.33 5.01 -7.23
C ARG A 95 2.77 3.54 -7.13
N ALA A 96 3.74 3.13 -7.92
CA ALA A 96 4.34 1.80 -7.81
C ALA A 96 4.98 1.55 -6.44
N VAL A 97 5.75 2.52 -5.93
CA VAL A 97 6.42 2.37 -4.64
C VAL A 97 5.42 2.33 -3.50
N MET A 98 4.48 3.28 -3.42
CA MET A 98 3.46 3.29 -2.36
C MET A 98 2.59 2.02 -2.39
N TYR A 99 2.22 1.55 -3.57
CA TYR A 99 1.50 0.28 -3.74
C TYR A 99 2.34 -0.92 -3.26
N GLY A 100 3.64 -0.93 -3.60
CA GLY A 100 4.59 -1.94 -3.15
C GLY A 100 4.77 -1.97 -1.63
N VAL A 101 4.84 -0.80 -0.98
CA VAL A 101 4.93 -0.68 0.48
C VAL A 101 3.72 -1.28 1.16
N VAL A 102 2.52 -0.95 0.68
CA VAL A 102 1.27 -1.52 1.22
C VAL A 102 1.21 -3.03 1.03
N LYS A 103 1.63 -3.55 -0.14
CA LYS A 103 1.72 -5.00 -0.38
C LYS A 103 2.71 -5.71 0.55
N GLU A 104 3.91 -5.14 0.72
CA GLU A 104 4.91 -5.71 1.60
C GLU A 104 4.43 -5.71 3.05
N LEU A 105 3.83 -4.61 3.51
CA LEU A 105 3.32 -4.54 4.87
C LEU A 105 2.20 -5.54 5.13
N ILE A 106 1.24 -5.67 4.19
CA ILE A 106 0.22 -6.71 4.26
C ILE A 106 0.87 -8.07 4.41
N PHE A 107 1.85 -8.40 3.56
CA PHE A 107 2.56 -9.67 3.61
C PHE A 107 3.26 -9.89 4.97
N LEU A 108 3.93 -8.87 5.50
CA LEU A 108 4.60 -8.93 6.79
C LEU A 108 3.63 -9.16 7.97
N LEU A 109 2.47 -8.51 7.94
CA LEU A 109 1.42 -8.63 8.96
C LEU A 109 0.71 -9.99 8.90
N GLU A 110 0.40 -10.49 7.69
CA GLU A 110 -0.26 -11.78 7.50
C GLU A 110 0.63 -12.97 7.85
N HIS A 111 1.92 -12.89 7.53
CA HIS A 111 2.85 -14.01 7.66
C HIS A 111 3.80 -13.87 8.86
N GLY A 112 3.48 -13.00 9.82
CA GLY A 112 4.14 -12.94 11.13
C GLY A 112 5.63 -12.61 11.09
N LYS A 113 6.11 -11.97 10.02
CA LYS A 113 7.51 -11.55 9.90
C LYS A 113 7.80 -10.24 10.66
N LEU A 114 6.75 -9.55 11.10
CA LEU A 114 6.85 -8.44 12.04
C LEU A 114 6.59 -8.96 13.45
N ALA A 115 7.63 -8.93 14.29
CA ALA A 115 7.40 -8.89 15.73
C ALA A 115 6.58 -7.63 16.01
N LYS A 116 5.35 -7.82 16.49
CA LYS A 116 4.37 -6.77 16.81
C LYS A 116 5.08 -5.57 17.47
N PRO A 117 4.98 -4.34 16.92
CA PRO A 117 5.39 -3.16 17.67
C PRO A 117 4.53 -3.11 18.92
N LEU A 118 5.18 -3.04 20.09
CA LEU A 118 4.52 -2.69 21.34
C LEU A 118 3.91 -1.31 21.13
N LEU A 119 2.58 -1.25 20.98
CA LEU A 119 1.81 -0.04 21.16
C LEU A 119 2.27 0.59 22.48
N ALA A 120 2.96 1.74 22.37
CA ALA A 120 3.28 2.55 23.53
C ALA A 120 1.95 2.99 24.16
N ALA A 121 1.77 2.60 25.43
CA ALA A 121 0.68 3.02 26.30
C ALA A 121 0.78 4.50 26.67
#